data_AF-A0A8K0UYL6-F1
#
_entry.id   AF-A0A8K0UYL6-F1
#
_cell.length_a   1.000
_cell.length_b   1.000
_cell.length_c   1.000
_cell.angle_alpha   90.00
_cell.angle_beta   90.00
_cell.angle_gamma   90.00
#
_symmetry.space_group_name_H-M   'P 1'
#
loop_
_entity.id
_entity.type
_entity.pdbx_description
1 polymer ?
#
loop_
_entity_poly.entity_id
_entity_poly.type
_entity_poly.pdbx_seq_one_letter_code
_entity_poly.pdbx_strand_id
1 'polypeptide(L)'
;MYPDVPGIVTDIIKNGAMLAIVARTSSDNKAIYDRALWFFKTEDFSGDQRPIIDTVKFDEVYDEEKTVHLGKIRDVSGLQYSDMILFDDEPANSIVTVILGASFQLCSDKKGLTWATYQQGIEQWRRCQQIRSPYLGPGLSTYPEPMLIGYSGMDEDTVKLLVEGKNRIDTKESARWGFAVYVADNPAVAQYFRNWIKKDAFRKSQTFVCEIWVRDKTKFLAAQKIWVPERLRHTNVKSGNLAIIAKRQEERDQQIAKWGVQAPYILFSRHFRMGGMTLPNKEKRFNEMVVYTQVQDALLLTVKLSEAELEQRLKEPYMRYEEKIGEWNITLPPETIKESSSKDPDGHHLQH
;
A
#
# COMPACT_ATOMS: atom_id res chain seq x y z
N MET A 1 -5.89 -25.53 -18.83
CA MET A 1 -5.16 -25.08 -17.62
C MET A 1 -3.70 -24.93 -17.98
N TYR A 2 -3.01 -23.99 -17.34
CA TYR A 2 -1.61 -23.67 -17.63
C TYR A 2 -0.65 -24.71 -17.02
N PRO A 3 0.51 -24.95 -17.64
CA PRO A 3 1.36 -26.11 -17.34
C PRO A 3 1.94 -26.13 -15.92
N ASP A 4 2.17 -24.96 -15.33
CA ASP A 4 2.81 -24.85 -14.01
C ASP A 4 1.82 -25.04 -12.85
N VAL A 5 0.51 -24.96 -13.10
CA VAL A 5 -0.53 -24.95 -12.05
C VAL A 5 -0.48 -26.19 -11.15
N PRO A 6 -0.39 -27.43 -11.66
CA PRO A 6 -0.22 -28.61 -10.80
C PRO A 6 0.95 -28.53 -9.83
N GLY A 7 2.12 -28.06 -10.32
CA GLY A 7 3.33 -27.93 -9.51
C GLY A 7 3.22 -26.83 -8.46
N ILE A 8 2.57 -25.72 -8.79
CA ILE A 8 2.27 -24.63 -7.85
C ILE A 8 1.33 -25.11 -6.75
N VAL A 9 0.26 -25.82 -7.10
CA VAL A 9 -0.67 -26.38 -6.10
C VAL A 9 0.05 -27.38 -5.20
N THR A 10 0.92 -28.23 -5.76
CA THR A 10 1.76 -29.15 -4.98
C THR A 10 2.62 -28.38 -3.97
N ASP A 11 3.25 -27.27 -4.39
CA ASP A 11 4.08 -26.43 -3.52
C ASP A 11 3.26 -25.79 -2.39
N ILE A 12 2.09 -25.23 -2.70
CA ILE A 12 1.16 -24.66 -1.70
C ILE A 12 0.82 -25.70 -0.63
N ILE A 13 0.44 -26.91 -1.05
CA ILE A 13 0.07 -28.00 -0.15
C ILE A 13 1.27 -28.40 0.70
N LYS A 14 2.42 -28.74 0.08
CA LYS A 14 3.61 -29.23 0.80
C LYS A 14 4.14 -28.23 1.83
N ASN A 15 3.94 -26.92 1.61
CA ASN A 15 4.32 -25.88 2.55
C ASN A 15 3.21 -25.49 3.56
N GLY A 16 2.09 -26.23 3.59
CA GLY A 16 1.03 -26.07 4.59
C GLY A 16 0.13 -24.85 4.38
N ALA A 17 0.18 -24.20 3.22
CA ALA A 17 -0.71 -23.10 2.90
C ALA A 17 -2.09 -23.61 2.49
N MET A 18 -3.13 -22.82 2.77
CA MET A 18 -4.50 -23.14 2.37
C MET A 18 -4.75 -22.66 0.94
N LEU A 19 -5.22 -23.54 0.06
CA LEU A 19 -5.64 -23.18 -1.29
C LEU A 19 -7.10 -22.70 -1.27
N ALA A 20 -7.35 -21.53 -1.86
CA ALA A 20 -8.68 -21.02 -2.12
C ALA A 20 -8.87 -20.78 -3.62
N ILE A 21 -10.06 -21.08 -4.13
CA ILE A 21 -10.50 -20.71 -5.47
C ILE A 21 -11.50 -19.57 -5.31
N VAL A 22 -11.23 -18.48 -6.02
CA VAL A 22 -12.06 -17.28 -5.98
C VAL A 22 -12.34 -16.83 -7.41
N ALA A 23 -13.61 -16.86 -7.84
CA ALA A 23 -13.96 -16.50 -9.21
C ALA A 23 -15.29 -15.75 -9.32
N ARG A 24 -15.28 -14.70 -10.15
CA ARG A 24 -16.48 -13.93 -10.49
C ARG A 24 -17.15 -14.54 -11.70
N THR A 25 -18.20 -15.31 -11.45
CA THR A 25 -18.93 -16.00 -12.51
C THR A 25 -20.36 -16.28 -12.07
N SER A 26 -21.27 -16.48 -13.02
CA SER A 26 -22.63 -16.91 -12.68
C SER A 26 -22.60 -18.29 -12.02
N SER A 27 -23.50 -18.53 -11.08
CA SER A 27 -23.65 -19.81 -10.37
C SER A 27 -23.74 -21.00 -11.32
N ASP A 28 -24.35 -20.81 -12.48
CA ASP A 28 -24.56 -21.83 -13.50
C ASP A 28 -23.25 -22.35 -14.13
N ASN A 29 -22.19 -21.55 -14.07
CA ASN A 29 -20.87 -21.94 -14.58
C ASN A 29 -20.01 -22.65 -13.54
N LYS A 30 -20.35 -22.61 -12.24
CA LYS A 30 -19.53 -23.19 -11.17
C LYS A 30 -19.18 -24.66 -11.44
N ALA A 31 -20.17 -25.46 -11.84
CA ALA A 31 -19.98 -26.87 -12.14
C ALA A 31 -18.95 -27.14 -13.26
N ILE A 32 -18.75 -26.18 -14.17
CA ILE A 32 -17.72 -26.27 -15.23
C ILE A 32 -16.33 -26.08 -14.64
N TYR A 33 -16.16 -25.10 -13.74
CA TYR A 33 -14.89 -24.88 -13.04
C TYR A 33 -14.54 -26.07 -12.14
N ASP A 34 -15.50 -26.55 -11.35
CA ASP A 34 -15.33 -27.72 -10.47
C ASP A 34 -14.92 -28.95 -11.29
N ARG A 35 -15.59 -29.18 -12.43
CA ARG A 35 -15.25 -30.27 -13.35
C ARG A 35 -13.85 -30.10 -13.93
N ALA A 36 -13.46 -28.89 -14.31
CA ALA A 36 -12.10 -28.64 -14.79
C ALA A 36 -11.08 -28.98 -13.69
N LEU A 37 -11.24 -28.44 -12.48
CA LEU A 37 -10.37 -28.69 -11.33
C LEU A 37 -10.34 -30.18 -10.91
N TRP A 38 -11.40 -30.93 -11.18
CA TRP A 38 -11.44 -32.38 -10.96
C TRP A 38 -10.53 -33.16 -11.92
N PHE A 39 -10.46 -32.74 -13.19
CA PHE A 39 -9.62 -33.42 -14.19
C PHE A 39 -8.12 -33.15 -14.03
N PHE A 40 -7.75 -31.98 -13.50
CA PHE A 40 -6.35 -31.65 -13.23
C PHE A 40 -5.91 -32.22 -11.89
N LYS A 41 -4.74 -32.85 -11.87
CA LYS A 41 -4.19 -33.51 -10.69
C LYS A 41 -2.97 -32.79 -10.17
N THR A 42 -2.72 -32.94 -8.88
CA THR A 42 -1.59 -32.41 -8.13
C THR A 42 -1.10 -33.47 -7.14
N GLU A 43 0.11 -33.32 -6.61
CA GLU A 43 0.63 -34.22 -5.57
C GLU A 43 0.20 -33.70 -4.20
N ASP A 44 -0.30 -34.60 -3.35
CA ASP A 44 -0.54 -34.31 -1.95
C ASP A 44 0.74 -34.45 -1.08
N PHE A 45 0.58 -34.36 0.25
CA PHE A 45 1.68 -34.54 1.21
C PHE A 45 2.34 -35.93 1.15
N SER A 46 1.62 -36.95 0.72
CA SER A 46 2.11 -38.33 0.58
C SER A 46 2.79 -38.58 -0.77
N GLY A 47 2.70 -37.62 -1.70
CA GLY A 47 3.14 -37.79 -3.09
C GLY A 47 2.10 -38.45 -3.98
N ASP A 48 0.87 -38.66 -3.49
CA ASP A 48 -0.21 -39.27 -4.27
C ASP A 48 -0.86 -38.23 -5.18
N GLN A 49 -1.20 -38.65 -6.40
CA GLN A 49 -1.89 -37.81 -7.38
C GLN A 49 -3.38 -37.70 -7.06
N ARG A 50 -3.87 -36.49 -6.78
CA ARG A 50 -5.29 -36.22 -6.50
C ARG A 50 -5.82 -35.05 -7.34
N PRO A 51 -7.13 -35.02 -7.64
CA PRO A 51 -7.78 -33.86 -8.22
C PRO A 51 -7.47 -32.58 -7.44
N ILE A 52 -7.22 -31.46 -8.14
CA ILE A 52 -6.95 -30.16 -7.49
C ILE A 52 -8.14 -29.73 -6.63
N ILE A 53 -9.38 -29.99 -7.08
CA ILE A 53 -10.57 -29.60 -6.31
C ILE A 53 -10.60 -30.21 -4.90
N ASP A 54 -10.03 -31.41 -4.71
CA ASP A 54 -10.00 -32.10 -3.41
C ASP A 54 -9.01 -31.43 -2.42
N THR A 55 -8.14 -30.54 -2.91
CA THR A 55 -7.15 -29.81 -2.09
C THR A 55 -7.61 -28.40 -1.74
N VAL A 56 -8.66 -27.90 -2.40
CA VAL A 56 -9.24 -26.57 -2.18
C VAL A 56 -9.95 -26.55 -0.82
N LYS A 57 -9.61 -25.56 0.02
CA LYS A 57 -10.25 -25.35 1.32
C LYS A 57 -11.43 -24.38 1.26
N PHE A 58 -11.33 -23.38 0.39
CA PHE A 58 -12.36 -22.38 0.20
C PHE A 58 -12.66 -22.25 -1.29
N ASP A 59 -13.92 -22.40 -1.66
CA ASP A 59 -14.37 -22.42 -3.04
C ASP A 59 -15.45 -21.36 -3.24
N GLU A 60 -15.00 -20.11 -3.29
CA GLU A 60 -15.85 -18.93 -3.36
C GLU A 60 -16.05 -18.55 -4.84
N VAL A 61 -17.06 -19.12 -5.48
CA VAL A 61 -17.33 -18.95 -6.92
C VAL A 61 -18.74 -18.39 -7.13
N TYR A 62 -18.84 -17.07 -7.29
CA TYR A 62 -20.09 -16.33 -7.53
C TYR A 62 -19.80 -14.89 -8.00
N ASP A 63 -20.78 -14.21 -8.58
CA ASP A 63 -20.57 -12.87 -9.18
C ASP A 63 -20.61 -11.73 -8.15
N GLU A 64 -19.52 -11.58 -7.39
CA GLU A 64 -19.31 -10.52 -6.40
C GLU A 64 -17.89 -9.95 -6.48
N GLU A 65 -17.60 -8.83 -5.80
CA GLU A 65 -16.23 -8.32 -5.76
C GLU A 65 -15.27 -9.25 -5.00
N LYS A 66 -13.98 -9.30 -5.40
CA LYS A 66 -12.96 -10.15 -4.74
C LYS A 66 -12.78 -9.80 -3.25
N THR A 67 -13.08 -8.56 -2.88
CA THR A 67 -13.11 -8.11 -1.47
C THR A 67 -14.14 -8.88 -0.65
N VAL A 68 -15.32 -9.16 -1.20
CA VAL A 68 -16.39 -9.96 -0.55
C VAL A 68 -15.94 -11.41 -0.38
N HIS A 69 -15.32 -11.98 -1.41
CA HIS A 69 -14.81 -13.35 -1.37
C HIS A 69 -13.75 -13.54 -0.28
N LEU A 70 -12.73 -12.68 -0.24
CA LEU A 70 -11.70 -12.72 0.80
C LEU A 70 -12.29 -12.47 2.20
N GLY A 71 -13.33 -11.64 2.31
CA GLY A 71 -14.06 -11.42 3.55
C GLY A 71 -14.65 -12.71 4.12
N LYS A 72 -15.37 -13.50 3.31
CA LYS A 72 -15.91 -14.79 3.75
C LYS A 72 -14.82 -15.78 4.16
N ILE A 73 -13.73 -15.84 3.39
CA ILE A 73 -12.59 -16.69 3.72
C ILE A 73 -12.00 -16.29 5.07
N ARG A 74 -11.81 -14.99 5.33
CA ARG A 74 -11.34 -14.49 6.62
C ARG A 74 -12.30 -14.87 7.76
N ASP A 75 -13.60 -14.67 7.58
CA ASP A 75 -14.59 -14.94 8.63
C ASP A 75 -14.61 -16.42 9.05
N VAL A 76 -14.41 -17.34 8.09
CA VAL A 76 -14.36 -18.78 8.35
C VAL A 76 -12.98 -19.24 8.84
N SER A 77 -11.90 -18.74 8.25
CA SER A 77 -10.52 -19.19 8.56
C SER A 77 -9.91 -18.53 9.80
N GLY A 78 -10.37 -17.33 10.16
CA GLY A 78 -9.73 -16.48 11.17
C GLY A 78 -8.39 -15.85 10.73
N LEU A 79 -7.92 -16.12 9.52
CA LEU A 79 -6.66 -15.57 9.00
C LEU A 79 -6.77 -14.06 8.76
N GLN A 80 -5.69 -13.34 9.02
CA GLN A 80 -5.64 -11.91 8.69
C GLN A 80 -5.45 -11.73 7.18
N TYR A 81 -5.97 -10.65 6.61
CA TYR A 81 -5.82 -10.39 5.18
C TYR A 81 -4.35 -10.25 4.75
N SER A 82 -3.51 -9.70 5.62
CA SER A 82 -2.06 -9.67 5.48
C SER A 82 -1.42 -11.04 5.23
N ASP A 83 -2.09 -12.12 5.63
CA ASP A 83 -1.61 -13.50 5.53
C ASP A 83 -2.16 -14.18 4.26
N MET A 84 -2.86 -13.41 3.41
CA MET A 84 -3.46 -13.86 2.16
C MET A 84 -2.73 -13.26 0.95
N ILE A 85 -2.66 -14.05 -0.13
CA ILE A 85 -2.12 -13.63 -1.43
C ILE A 85 -3.15 -13.99 -2.50
N LEU A 86 -3.58 -13.00 -3.29
CA LEU A 86 -4.44 -13.20 -4.44
C LEU A 86 -3.61 -13.17 -5.73
N PHE A 87 -3.72 -14.24 -6.52
CA PHE A 87 -3.21 -14.30 -7.89
C PHE A 87 -4.39 -14.17 -8.85
N ASP A 88 -4.37 -13.15 -9.71
CA ASP A 88 -5.48 -12.86 -10.62
C ASP A 88 -4.97 -12.15 -11.88
N ASP A 89 -5.65 -12.31 -13.01
CA ASP A 89 -5.28 -11.70 -14.29
C ASP A 89 -5.91 -10.32 -14.52
N GLU A 90 -6.95 -9.96 -13.76
CA GLU A 90 -7.63 -8.67 -13.87
C GLU A 90 -7.00 -7.64 -12.93
N PRO A 91 -6.31 -6.59 -13.44
CA PRO A 91 -5.66 -5.58 -12.61
C PRO A 91 -6.60 -4.90 -11.63
N ALA A 92 -7.88 -4.69 -11.99
CA ALA A 92 -8.86 -4.06 -11.10
C ALA A 92 -9.02 -4.82 -9.76
N ASN A 93 -8.74 -6.13 -9.73
CA ASN A 93 -8.78 -6.92 -8.50
C ASN A 93 -7.64 -6.61 -7.52
N SER A 94 -6.62 -5.86 -7.92
CA SER A 94 -5.59 -5.29 -7.00
C SER A 94 -6.19 -4.39 -5.91
N ILE A 95 -7.45 -3.99 -6.05
CA ILE A 95 -8.22 -3.29 -5.03
C ILE A 95 -8.24 -4.05 -3.68
N VAL A 96 -8.11 -5.38 -3.66
CA VAL A 96 -8.01 -6.14 -2.40
C VAL A 96 -6.82 -5.70 -1.53
N THR A 97 -5.73 -5.31 -2.16
CA THR A 97 -4.54 -4.78 -1.49
C THR A 97 -4.83 -3.45 -0.78
N VAL A 98 -5.65 -2.64 -1.42
CA VAL A 98 -6.05 -1.33 -0.93
C VAL A 98 -7.07 -1.46 0.19
N ILE A 99 -8.15 -2.19 -0.06
CA ILE A 99 -9.30 -2.25 0.85
C ILE A 99 -9.00 -3.15 2.05
N LEU A 100 -8.33 -4.28 1.81
CA LEU A 100 -8.17 -5.33 2.82
C LEU A 100 -6.75 -5.44 3.36
N GLY A 101 -5.73 -4.93 2.64
CA GLY A 101 -4.33 -5.13 3.00
C GLY A 101 -3.77 -6.50 2.62
N ALA A 102 -4.49 -7.26 1.77
CA ALA A 102 -3.98 -8.52 1.22
C ALA A 102 -2.84 -8.28 0.23
N SER A 103 -2.00 -9.29 -0.01
CA SER A 103 -1.05 -9.24 -1.12
C SER A 103 -1.75 -9.59 -2.43
N PHE A 104 -1.36 -8.92 -3.53
CA PHE A 104 -1.89 -9.18 -4.87
C PHE A 104 -0.74 -9.33 -5.85
N GLN A 105 -0.85 -10.35 -6.71
CA GLN A 105 0.08 -10.59 -7.80
C GLN A 105 -0.71 -10.67 -9.11
N LEU A 106 -0.43 -9.73 -10.00
CA LEU A 106 -1.00 -9.72 -11.34
C LEU A 106 -0.42 -10.85 -12.18
N CYS A 107 -1.30 -11.67 -12.76
CA CYS A 107 -0.97 -12.73 -13.71
C CYS A 107 -1.25 -12.24 -15.14
N SER A 108 -0.48 -11.24 -15.59
CA SER A 108 -0.73 -10.52 -16.85
C SER A 108 -0.37 -11.28 -18.12
N ASP A 109 0.32 -12.41 -18.00
CA ASP A 109 0.74 -13.16 -19.17
C ASP A 109 -0.42 -14.01 -19.73
N LYS A 110 -0.42 -14.22 -21.05
CA LYS A 110 -1.40 -15.12 -21.70
C LYS A 110 -1.24 -16.58 -21.25
N LYS A 111 -0.18 -16.89 -20.50
CA LYS A 111 0.16 -18.19 -19.93
C LYS A 111 -0.38 -18.35 -18.50
N GLY A 112 -1.17 -17.38 -18.00
CA GLY A 112 -1.77 -17.34 -16.68
C GLY A 112 -0.77 -17.40 -15.52
N LEU A 113 -1.10 -18.18 -14.50
CA LEU A 113 -0.22 -18.38 -13.35
C LEU A 113 0.95 -19.29 -13.75
N THR A 114 2.15 -18.73 -13.76
CA THR A 114 3.41 -19.43 -14.02
C THR A 114 4.20 -19.57 -12.73
N TRP A 115 5.21 -20.45 -12.73
CA TRP A 115 6.08 -20.60 -11.56
C TRP A 115 6.77 -19.28 -11.20
N ALA A 116 7.18 -18.50 -12.20
CA ALA A 116 7.83 -17.21 -12.00
C ALA A 116 6.89 -16.18 -11.35
N THR A 117 5.64 -16.05 -11.84
CA THR A 117 4.68 -15.11 -11.25
C THR A 117 4.24 -15.57 -9.86
N TYR A 118 4.09 -16.88 -9.63
CA TYR A 118 3.87 -17.44 -8.30
C TYR A 118 4.97 -17.03 -7.31
N GLN A 119 6.24 -17.27 -7.65
CA GLN A 119 7.37 -16.92 -6.78
C GLN A 119 7.46 -15.40 -6.53
N GLN A 120 7.15 -14.56 -7.52
CA GLN A 120 7.09 -13.11 -7.35
C GLN A 120 6.04 -12.69 -6.31
N GLY A 121 4.85 -13.29 -6.37
CA GLY A 121 3.78 -13.03 -5.40
C GLY A 121 4.15 -13.47 -3.97
N ILE A 122 4.78 -14.64 -3.83
CA ILE A 122 5.30 -15.11 -2.53
C ILE A 122 6.38 -14.15 -1.98
N GLU A 123 7.30 -13.71 -2.82
CA GLU A 123 8.40 -12.83 -2.42
C GLU A 123 7.88 -11.44 -2.00
N GLN A 124 6.90 -10.90 -2.73
CA GLN A 124 6.20 -9.68 -2.32
C GLN A 124 5.50 -9.83 -0.96
N TRP A 125 4.80 -10.95 -0.76
CA TRP A 125 4.16 -11.23 0.53
C TRP A 125 5.17 -11.33 1.67
N ARG A 126 6.33 -11.99 1.45
CA ARG A 126 7.41 -12.06 2.44
C ARG A 126 7.93 -10.67 2.83
N ARG A 127 8.11 -9.77 1.87
CA ARG A 127 8.49 -8.38 2.16
C ARG A 127 7.44 -7.64 2.97
N CYS A 128 6.14 -7.85 2.69
CA CYS A 128 5.06 -7.33 3.54
C CYS A 128 5.16 -7.87 4.98
N GLN A 129 5.47 -9.15 5.17
CA GLN A 129 5.63 -9.73 6.52
C GLN A 129 6.84 -9.15 7.27
N GLN A 130 7.95 -8.90 6.58
CA GLN A 130 9.18 -8.38 7.19
C GLN A 130 9.00 -7.00 7.82
N ILE A 131 8.16 -6.15 7.23
CA ILE A 131 7.89 -4.80 7.74
C ILE A 131 6.79 -4.77 8.81
N ARG A 132 6.22 -5.92 9.18
CA ARG A 132 5.07 -5.98 10.08
C ARG A 132 5.47 -5.76 11.54
N SER A 133 4.86 -4.76 12.15
CA SER A 133 4.77 -4.56 13.59
C SER A 133 3.30 -4.72 13.99
N PRO A 134 2.95 -5.56 14.98
CA PRO A 134 1.56 -5.72 15.37
C PRO A 134 0.96 -4.40 15.90
N TYR A 135 -0.34 -4.21 15.72
CA TYR A 135 -1.07 -3.12 16.36
C TYR A 135 -1.37 -3.48 17.82
N LEU A 136 -0.85 -2.69 18.75
CA LEU A 136 -0.99 -2.88 20.19
C LEU A 136 -1.82 -1.75 20.83
N GLY A 137 -2.64 -1.07 20.03
CA GLY A 137 -3.43 0.09 20.45
C GLY A 137 -2.75 1.44 20.16
N PRO A 138 -3.37 2.55 20.61
CA PRO A 138 -2.97 3.90 20.21
C PRO A 138 -1.77 4.47 20.99
N GLY A 139 -1.37 3.83 22.10
CA GLY A 139 -0.33 4.35 22.98
C GLY A 139 1.06 4.20 22.40
N LEU A 140 1.79 5.30 22.17
CA LEU A 140 3.18 5.24 21.66
C LEU A 140 4.10 4.36 22.51
N SER A 141 3.90 4.36 23.83
CA SER A 141 4.70 3.58 24.78
C SER A 141 4.48 2.07 24.72
N THR A 142 3.47 1.59 23.98
CA THR A 142 3.26 0.14 23.79
C THR A 142 4.18 -0.44 22.72
N TYR A 143 4.88 0.42 21.98
CA TYR A 143 5.76 0.05 20.90
C TYR A 143 7.24 0.18 21.30
N PRO A 144 8.12 -0.70 20.81
CA PRO A 144 9.51 -0.77 21.27
C PRO A 144 10.33 0.46 20.87
N GLU A 145 10.15 0.94 19.64
CA GLU A 145 10.93 2.06 19.08
C GLU A 145 10.04 2.93 18.18
N PRO A 146 9.04 3.64 18.75
CA PRO A 146 8.20 4.52 17.96
C PRO A 146 9.03 5.69 17.42
N MET A 147 8.85 6.04 16.15
CA MET A 147 9.54 7.17 15.53
C MET A 147 8.57 8.04 14.74
N LEU A 148 8.57 9.34 15.01
CA LEU A 148 7.80 10.32 14.24
C LEU A 148 8.38 10.39 12.83
N ILE A 149 7.52 10.22 11.83
CA ILE A 149 7.91 10.31 10.42
C ILE A 149 7.23 11.47 9.69
N GLY A 150 6.37 12.24 10.36
CA GLY A 150 5.81 13.48 9.82
C GLY A 150 4.37 13.74 10.27
N TYR A 151 3.63 14.51 9.47
CA TYR A 151 2.32 15.04 9.79
C TYR A 151 1.35 14.88 8.63
N SER A 152 0.06 14.73 8.92
CA SER A 152 -0.97 14.64 7.89
C SER A 152 -2.22 15.44 8.30
N GLY A 153 -2.82 16.14 7.33
CA GLY A 153 -4.13 16.77 7.49
C GLY A 153 -5.22 15.79 7.06
N MET A 154 -6.18 15.51 7.94
CA MET A 154 -7.19 14.45 7.72
C MET A 154 -8.56 14.86 8.24
N ASP A 155 -9.62 14.29 7.69
CA ASP A 155 -10.98 14.36 8.23
C ASP A 155 -11.19 13.40 9.42
N GLU A 156 -12.23 13.66 10.21
CA GLU A 156 -12.56 12.90 11.41
C GLU A 156 -12.79 11.40 11.16
N ASP A 157 -13.44 11.03 10.05
CA ASP A 157 -13.73 9.63 9.75
C ASP A 157 -12.44 8.87 9.44
N THR A 158 -11.53 9.50 8.67
CA THR A 158 -10.19 8.96 8.44
C THR A 158 -9.41 8.80 9.75
N VAL A 159 -9.41 9.81 10.62
CA VAL A 159 -8.70 9.75 11.91
C VAL A 159 -9.24 8.61 12.77
N LYS A 160 -10.57 8.44 12.83
CA LYS A 160 -11.20 7.38 13.60
C LYS A 160 -10.76 5.99 13.11
N LEU A 161 -10.75 5.77 11.80
CA LEU A 161 -10.29 4.50 11.23
C LEU A 161 -8.83 4.21 11.61
N LEU A 162 -7.93 5.17 11.42
CA LEU A 162 -6.50 4.97 11.67
C LEU A 162 -6.18 4.77 13.16
N VAL A 163 -6.88 5.47 14.06
CA VAL A 163 -6.74 5.30 15.52
C VAL A 163 -7.29 3.95 16.00
N GLU A 164 -8.20 3.33 15.26
CA GLU A 164 -8.65 1.95 15.50
C GLU A 164 -7.69 0.90 14.93
N GLY A 165 -6.54 1.32 14.37
CA GLY A 165 -5.58 0.42 13.71
C GLY A 165 -6.07 -0.10 12.36
N LYS A 166 -7.09 0.53 11.76
CA LYS A 166 -7.57 0.22 10.41
C LYS A 166 -6.81 1.06 9.39
N ASN A 167 -6.97 0.71 8.12
CA ASN A 167 -6.31 1.40 7.01
C ASN A 167 -7.17 2.55 6.46
N ARG A 168 -6.51 3.59 5.93
CA ARG A 168 -7.22 4.63 5.18
C ARG A 168 -7.63 4.08 3.82
N ILE A 169 -8.94 4.08 3.58
CA ILE A 169 -9.54 3.64 2.33
C ILE A 169 -10.37 4.78 1.76
N ASP A 170 -9.70 5.81 1.26
CA ASP A 170 -10.38 6.95 0.69
C ASP A 170 -10.43 6.83 -0.83
N THR A 171 -11.60 6.46 -1.34
CA THR A 171 -11.84 6.33 -2.77
C THR A 171 -12.36 7.59 -3.43
N LYS A 172 -12.60 8.65 -2.66
CA LYS A 172 -13.29 9.86 -3.12
C LYS A 172 -12.40 11.10 -3.14
N GLU A 173 -11.34 11.13 -2.33
CA GLU A 173 -10.38 12.23 -2.34
C GLU A 173 -9.47 12.23 -3.57
N SER A 174 -9.04 13.43 -3.96
CA SER A 174 -8.01 13.63 -4.98
C SER A 174 -6.67 13.09 -4.47
N ALA A 175 -6.38 11.83 -4.74
CA ALA A 175 -5.10 11.23 -4.40
C ALA A 175 -4.23 11.11 -5.67
N ARG A 176 -3.10 11.82 -5.68
CA ARG A 176 -2.16 11.82 -6.83
C ARG A 176 -1.52 10.45 -7.04
N TRP A 177 -1.14 9.80 -5.94
CA TRP A 177 -0.36 8.58 -5.90
C TRP A 177 -1.17 7.32 -5.61
N GLY A 178 -2.50 7.42 -5.55
CA GLY A 178 -3.40 6.30 -5.28
C GLY A 178 -3.98 6.35 -3.86
N PHE A 179 -4.52 5.22 -3.41
CA PHE A 179 -5.11 5.05 -2.08
C PHE A 179 -4.01 4.94 -1.02
N ALA A 180 -3.56 6.09 -0.52
CA ALA A 180 -2.41 6.19 0.38
C ALA A 180 -2.63 7.29 1.42
N VAL A 181 -1.85 7.22 2.50
CA VAL A 181 -1.71 8.32 3.46
C VAL A 181 -0.57 9.22 2.99
N TYR A 182 -0.87 10.51 2.89
CA TYR A 182 0.07 11.55 2.50
C TYR A 182 0.60 12.22 3.76
N VAL A 183 1.93 12.21 3.92
CA VAL A 183 2.63 12.66 5.12
C VAL A 183 3.62 13.74 4.74
N ALA A 184 3.41 14.94 5.24
CA ALA A 184 4.35 16.04 5.11
C ALA A 184 5.37 16.00 6.25
N ASP A 185 6.59 16.38 5.97
CA ASP A 185 7.65 16.53 6.97
C ASP A 185 7.40 17.78 7.87
N ASN A 186 6.60 18.72 7.38
CA ASN A 186 6.27 19.99 8.01
C ASN A 186 4.79 20.06 8.49
N PRO A 187 4.52 20.40 9.77
CA PRO A 187 3.16 20.52 10.30
C PRO A 187 2.33 21.64 9.64
N ALA A 188 2.96 22.70 9.13
CA ALA A 188 2.26 23.78 8.43
C ALA A 188 1.66 23.30 7.09
N VAL A 189 2.35 22.39 6.40
CA VAL A 189 1.85 21.75 5.17
C VAL A 189 0.64 20.86 5.50
N ALA A 190 0.73 20.06 6.56
CA ALA A 190 -0.39 19.26 7.04
C ALA A 190 -1.59 20.13 7.45
N GLN A 191 -1.35 21.27 8.12
CA GLN A 191 -2.39 22.23 8.46
C GLN A 191 -3.04 22.87 7.22
N TYR A 192 -2.27 23.15 6.18
CA TYR A 192 -2.82 23.62 4.91
C TYR A 192 -3.79 22.58 4.31
N PHE A 193 -3.38 21.31 4.24
CA PHE A 193 -4.24 20.24 3.71
C PHE A 193 -5.48 20.02 4.57
N ARG A 194 -5.35 20.06 5.91
CA ARG A 194 -6.50 20.07 6.83
C ARG A 194 -7.53 21.14 6.44
N ASN A 195 -7.06 22.37 6.17
CA ASN A 195 -7.92 23.49 5.82
C ASN A 195 -8.48 23.39 4.39
N TRP A 196 -7.75 22.77 3.48
CA TRP A 196 -8.20 22.49 2.13
C TRP A 196 -9.34 21.45 2.11
N ILE A 197 -9.21 20.36 2.87
CA ILE A 197 -10.23 19.32 3.05
C ILE A 197 -11.56 19.92 3.57
N LYS A 198 -11.48 20.85 4.55
CA LYS A 198 -12.66 21.57 5.07
C LYS A 198 -13.44 22.33 3.98
N LYS A 199 -12.74 22.83 2.95
CA LYS A 199 -13.32 23.66 1.88
C LYS A 199 -13.88 22.83 0.72
N ASP A 200 -13.16 21.81 0.29
CA ASP A 200 -13.41 21.10 -0.97
C ASP A 200 -14.36 19.91 -0.81
N ALA A 201 -14.00 18.93 0.04
CA ALA A 201 -14.55 17.59 -0.03
C ALA A 201 -15.64 17.29 1.03
N PHE A 202 -15.56 17.89 2.23
CA PHE A 202 -16.40 17.48 3.36
C PHE A 202 -16.87 18.68 4.19
N ARG A 203 -17.69 19.56 3.60
CA ARG A 203 -18.15 20.85 4.20
C ARG A 203 -18.77 20.76 5.62
N LYS A 204 -18.92 19.57 6.20
CA LYS A 204 -19.46 19.33 7.55
C LYS A 204 -18.55 18.49 8.47
N SER A 205 -17.49 17.86 7.97
CA SER A 205 -16.64 17.00 8.80
C SER A 205 -15.60 17.83 9.56
N GLN A 206 -15.36 17.49 10.83
CA GLN A 206 -14.20 18.02 11.54
C GLN A 206 -12.93 17.52 10.86
N THR A 207 -11.87 18.32 10.90
CA THR A 207 -10.57 17.91 10.36
C THR A 207 -9.46 18.28 11.33
N PHE A 208 -8.39 17.49 11.31
CA PHE A 208 -7.31 17.51 12.27
C PHE A 208 -5.96 17.49 11.58
N VAL A 209 -4.92 17.93 12.29
CA VAL A 209 -3.54 17.54 11.98
C VAL A 209 -3.21 16.36 12.87
N CYS A 210 -2.64 15.32 12.29
CA CYS A 210 -2.15 14.16 13.03
C CYS A 210 -0.65 14.03 12.84
N GLU A 211 0.04 13.62 13.90
CA GLU A 211 1.36 13.05 13.80
C GLU A 211 1.27 11.63 13.27
N ILE A 212 2.21 11.29 12.38
CA ILE A 212 2.33 9.96 11.81
C ILE A 212 3.61 9.36 12.35
N TRP A 213 3.46 8.26 13.07
CA TRP A 213 4.54 7.52 13.70
C TRP A 213 4.69 6.17 13.03
N VAL A 214 5.91 5.65 13.01
CA VAL A 214 6.15 4.21 12.82
C VAL A 214 6.19 3.55 14.17
N ARG A 215 5.60 2.36 14.27
CA ARG A 215 5.61 1.53 15.49
C ARG A 215 6.97 0.91 15.77
N ASP A 216 7.76 0.66 14.73
CA ASP A 216 9.03 -0.03 14.82
C ASP A 216 10.04 0.66 13.90
N LYS A 217 10.91 1.49 14.49
CA LYS A 217 11.95 2.22 13.77
C LYS A 217 12.86 1.29 12.98
N THR A 218 13.28 0.18 13.58
CA THR A 218 14.19 -0.78 12.93
C THR A 218 13.56 -1.36 11.65
N LYS A 219 12.29 -1.77 11.71
CA LYS A 219 11.56 -2.22 10.51
C LYS A 219 11.36 -1.10 9.49
N PHE A 220 11.07 0.13 9.94
CA PHE A 220 10.98 1.26 9.03
C PHE A 220 12.29 1.47 8.29
N LEU A 221 13.42 1.50 8.97
CA LEU A 221 14.73 1.71 8.34
C LEU A 221 15.08 0.60 7.35
N ALA A 222 14.71 -0.65 7.63
CA ALA A 222 14.88 -1.78 6.72
C ALA A 222 13.90 -1.77 5.53
N ALA A 223 12.72 -1.15 5.67
CA ALA A 223 11.73 -1.07 4.61
C ALA A 223 12.26 -0.28 3.41
N GLN A 224 11.83 -0.67 2.22
CA GLN A 224 12.27 -0.01 1.00
C GLN A 224 11.66 1.38 0.84
N LYS A 225 12.48 2.35 0.44
CA LYS A 225 12.09 3.75 0.31
C LYS A 225 12.70 4.33 -0.95
N ILE A 226 11.95 5.18 -1.63
CA ILE A 226 12.42 5.81 -2.86
C ILE A 226 11.93 7.24 -2.99
N TRP A 227 12.81 8.14 -3.41
CA TRP A 227 12.44 9.50 -3.80
C TRP A 227 12.24 9.57 -5.32
N VAL A 228 10.99 9.69 -5.76
CA VAL A 228 10.67 9.64 -7.19
C VAL A 228 10.79 11.02 -7.85
N PRO A 229 11.08 11.07 -9.16
CA PRO A 229 11.00 12.31 -9.92
C PRO A 229 9.54 12.77 -10.00
N GLU A 230 9.31 14.09 -10.01
CA GLU A 230 7.98 14.70 -10.02
C GLU A 230 7.20 14.34 -11.29
N ARG A 231 7.93 14.07 -12.38
CA ARG A 231 7.39 13.65 -13.68
C ARG A 231 6.95 12.19 -13.74
N LEU A 232 7.21 11.39 -12.71
CA LEU A 232 6.72 10.01 -12.65
C LEU A 232 5.19 10.01 -12.78
N ARG A 233 4.64 9.07 -13.56
CA ARG A 233 3.19 9.04 -13.84
C ARG A 233 2.39 8.91 -12.56
N HIS A 234 1.43 9.82 -12.39
CA HIS A 234 0.47 9.81 -11.28
C HIS A 234 -0.71 8.90 -11.61
N THR A 235 -1.31 8.27 -10.60
CA THR A 235 -2.47 7.40 -10.76
C THR A 235 -3.74 8.19 -11.05
N ASN A 236 -3.88 9.39 -10.47
CA ASN A 236 -5.04 10.29 -10.57
C ASN A 236 -6.38 9.56 -10.34
N VAL A 237 -6.67 9.25 -9.07
CA VAL A 237 -7.83 8.42 -8.68
C VAL A 237 -9.19 9.08 -8.98
N LYS A 238 -9.27 10.41 -9.08
CA LYS A 238 -10.55 11.12 -9.30
C LYS A 238 -11.15 10.88 -10.69
N SER A 239 -10.33 10.61 -11.69
CA SER A 239 -10.78 10.54 -13.09
C SER A 239 -10.63 9.16 -13.72
N GLY A 240 -10.06 8.20 -13.00
CA GLY A 240 -9.84 6.83 -13.50
C GLY A 240 -10.89 5.87 -12.95
N ASN A 241 -11.31 4.89 -13.76
CA ASN A 241 -11.94 3.70 -13.20
C ASN A 241 -10.88 2.81 -12.52
N LEU A 242 -11.31 1.83 -11.73
CA LEU A 242 -10.40 0.96 -10.97
C LEU A 242 -9.36 0.26 -11.84
N ALA A 243 -9.74 -0.19 -13.05
CA ALA A 243 -8.81 -0.85 -13.97
C ALA A 243 -7.68 0.10 -14.44
N ILE A 244 -8.00 1.36 -14.75
CA ILE A 244 -7.00 2.37 -15.13
C ILE A 244 -6.08 2.68 -13.95
N ILE A 245 -6.64 2.83 -12.75
CA ILE A 245 -5.86 3.10 -11.54
C ILE A 245 -4.89 1.94 -11.27
N ALA A 246 -5.39 0.70 -11.31
CA ALA A 246 -4.58 -0.50 -11.12
C ALA A 246 -3.47 -0.63 -12.17
N LYS A 247 -3.79 -0.39 -13.44
CA LYS A 247 -2.77 -0.42 -14.51
C LYS A 247 -1.69 0.64 -14.29
N ARG A 248 -2.05 1.85 -13.89
CA ARG A 248 -1.09 2.93 -13.60
C ARG A 248 -0.21 2.61 -12.38
N GLN A 249 -0.78 1.97 -11.36
CA GLN A 249 -0.05 1.45 -10.21
C GLN A 249 0.99 0.43 -10.69
N GLU A 250 0.58 -0.57 -11.47
CA GLU A 250 1.48 -1.60 -12.01
C GLU A 250 2.61 -1.00 -12.87
N GLU A 251 2.28 -0.07 -13.79
CA GLU A 251 3.29 0.64 -14.61
C GLU A 251 4.32 1.38 -13.74
N ARG A 252 3.87 1.96 -12.62
CA ARG A 252 4.75 2.67 -11.68
C ARG A 252 5.62 1.70 -10.90
N ASP A 253 5.07 0.61 -10.40
CA ASP A 253 5.79 -0.39 -9.61
C ASP A 253 6.87 -1.05 -10.49
N GLN A 254 6.57 -1.34 -11.76
CA GLN A 254 7.55 -1.79 -12.75
C GLN A 254 8.64 -0.76 -13.04
N GLN A 255 8.29 0.54 -13.10
CA GLN A 255 9.28 1.59 -13.29
C GLN A 255 10.20 1.72 -12.07
N ILE A 256 9.65 1.60 -10.86
CA ILE A 256 10.41 1.67 -9.60
C ILE A 256 11.33 0.46 -9.45
N ALA A 257 10.91 -0.72 -9.89
CA ALA A 257 11.75 -1.91 -9.96
C ALA A 257 13.03 -1.72 -10.79
N LYS A 258 13.00 -0.88 -11.83
CA LYS A 258 14.22 -0.55 -12.62
C LYS A 258 15.25 0.26 -11.83
N TRP A 259 14.84 0.92 -10.76
CA TRP A 259 15.72 1.61 -9.83
C TRP A 259 16.14 0.72 -8.64
N GLY A 260 15.85 -0.58 -8.70
CA GLY A 260 16.25 -1.55 -7.67
C GLY A 260 15.33 -1.59 -6.44
N VAL A 261 14.16 -0.94 -6.50
CA VAL A 261 13.18 -0.90 -5.41
C VAL A 261 11.93 -1.69 -5.80
N GLN A 262 11.44 -2.55 -4.93
CA GLN A 262 10.30 -3.44 -5.12
C GLN A 262 9.21 -3.15 -4.08
N ALA A 263 7.95 -3.41 -4.45
CA ALA A 263 6.84 -3.29 -3.51
C ALA A 263 6.92 -4.35 -2.39
N PRO A 264 6.46 -4.04 -1.16
CA PRO A 264 5.98 -2.73 -0.72
C PRO A 264 7.14 -1.75 -0.48
N TYR A 265 6.94 -0.49 -0.86
CA TYR A 265 7.89 0.60 -0.63
C TYR A 265 7.17 1.87 -0.16
N ILE A 266 7.92 2.79 0.44
CA ILE A 266 7.46 4.14 0.78
C ILE A 266 8.00 5.12 -0.27
N LEU A 267 7.12 5.97 -0.79
CA LEU A 267 7.46 6.90 -1.86
C LEU A 267 7.61 8.32 -1.31
N PHE A 268 8.71 8.97 -1.64
CA PHE A 268 8.97 10.38 -1.35
C PHE A 268 8.88 11.18 -2.65
N SER A 269 8.34 12.38 -2.58
CA SER A 269 8.25 13.30 -3.71
C SER A 269 8.29 14.75 -3.24
N ARG A 270 8.59 15.66 -4.16
CA ARG A 270 8.69 17.10 -3.87
C ARG A 270 7.85 17.91 -4.83
N HIS A 271 7.02 18.78 -4.30
CA HIS A 271 6.02 19.52 -5.07
C HIS A 271 6.23 21.02 -4.94
N PHE A 272 5.82 21.77 -5.96
CA PHE A 272 5.68 23.22 -5.82
C PHE A 272 4.54 23.56 -4.85
N ARG A 273 4.71 24.68 -4.13
CA ARG A 273 3.67 25.22 -3.24
C ARG A 273 2.36 25.40 -4.01
N MET A 274 1.26 25.08 -3.35
CA MET A 274 -0.08 25.26 -3.89
C MET A 274 -0.57 26.70 -3.66
N GLY A 275 -1.60 27.12 -4.41
CA GLY A 275 -2.20 28.45 -4.22
C GLY A 275 -2.68 28.66 -2.78
N GLY A 276 -2.24 29.76 -2.16
CA GLY A 276 -2.57 30.09 -0.76
C GLY A 276 -1.79 29.30 0.29
N MET A 277 -0.88 28.40 -0.10
CA MET A 277 0.01 27.70 0.83
C MET A 277 1.12 28.65 1.27
N THR A 278 1.27 28.80 2.59
CA THR A 278 2.40 29.53 3.18
C THR A 278 3.38 28.52 3.73
N LEU A 279 4.59 28.49 3.16
CA LEU A 279 5.67 27.63 3.62
C LEU A 279 6.68 28.45 4.46
N PRO A 280 7.31 27.87 5.49
CA PRO A 280 8.37 28.52 6.23
C PRO A 280 9.52 28.97 5.33
N ASN A 281 10.29 29.95 5.78
CA ASN A 281 11.51 30.43 5.11
C ASN A 281 11.32 30.82 3.63
N LYS A 282 10.08 31.15 3.23
CA LYS A 282 9.70 31.47 1.84
C LYS A 282 9.99 30.32 0.87
N GLU A 283 10.02 29.08 1.36
CA GLU A 283 10.19 27.91 0.51
C GLU A 283 9.16 27.90 -0.63
N LYS A 284 9.62 27.48 -1.81
CA LYS A 284 8.76 27.37 -3.00
C LYS A 284 8.20 25.97 -3.17
N ARG A 285 8.71 25.01 -2.39
CA ARG A 285 8.42 23.59 -2.53
C ARG A 285 8.27 22.94 -1.16
N PHE A 286 7.47 21.88 -1.10
CA PHE A 286 7.31 21.06 0.10
C PHE A 286 7.53 19.59 -0.24
N ASN A 287 7.87 18.79 0.77
CA ASN A 287 8.05 17.36 0.62
C ASN A 287 6.81 16.59 1.04
N GLU A 288 6.63 15.45 0.39
CA GLU A 288 5.51 14.56 0.61
C GLU A 288 6.02 13.13 0.60
N MET A 289 5.69 12.40 1.65
CA MET A 289 5.83 10.97 1.75
C MET A 289 4.47 10.32 1.57
N VAL A 290 4.44 9.23 0.80
CA VAL A 290 3.23 8.50 0.43
C VAL A 290 3.35 7.09 0.97
N VAL A 291 2.44 6.73 1.87
CA VAL A 291 2.42 5.43 2.53
C VAL A 291 1.20 4.64 2.07
N TYR A 292 1.44 3.56 1.33
CA TYR A 292 0.40 2.65 0.83
C TYR A 292 -0.19 1.78 1.93
N THR A 293 -1.39 1.26 1.70
CA THR A 293 -2.19 0.54 2.69
C THR A 293 -1.47 -0.65 3.32
N GLN A 294 -0.64 -1.38 2.57
CA GLN A 294 0.14 -2.48 3.15
C GLN A 294 1.16 -1.99 4.18
N VAL A 295 1.78 -0.83 3.94
CA VAL A 295 2.75 -0.23 4.88
C VAL A 295 2.03 0.47 6.03
N GLN A 296 0.86 1.08 5.77
CA GLN A 296 -0.01 1.62 6.81
C GLN A 296 -0.35 0.54 7.84
N ASP A 297 -0.93 -0.58 7.37
CA ASP A 297 -1.35 -1.70 8.20
C ASP A 297 -0.18 -2.33 8.93
N ALA A 298 0.95 -2.48 8.23
CA ALA A 298 2.11 -3.17 8.74
C ALA A 298 2.90 -2.32 9.75
N LEU A 299 2.92 -0.99 9.66
CA LEU A 299 3.91 -0.22 10.41
C LEU A 299 3.44 1.09 11.04
N LEU A 300 2.35 1.71 10.56
CA LEU A 300 2.00 3.06 10.99
C LEU A 300 1.16 3.12 12.26
N LEU A 301 1.25 4.27 12.91
CA LEU A 301 0.41 4.71 14.01
C LEU A 301 0.07 6.19 13.81
N THR A 302 -1.19 6.54 14.02
CA THR A 302 -1.68 7.92 13.87
C THR A 302 -2.02 8.50 15.24
N VAL A 303 -1.45 9.65 15.56
CA VAL A 303 -1.70 10.38 16.81
C VAL A 303 -2.32 11.73 16.47
N LYS A 304 -3.57 11.92 16.88
CA LYS A 304 -4.32 13.17 16.67
C LYS A 304 -3.77 14.28 17.57
N LEU A 305 -3.46 15.45 17.00
CA LEU A 305 -3.09 16.63 17.77
C LEU A 305 -4.32 17.44 18.18
N SER A 306 -4.29 17.98 19.40
CA SER A 306 -5.12 19.13 19.80
C SER A 306 -4.65 20.41 19.10
N GLU A 307 -5.49 21.46 19.11
CA GLU A 307 -5.06 22.76 18.54
C GLU A 307 -3.87 23.36 19.29
N ALA A 308 -3.79 23.18 20.61
CA ALA A 308 -2.68 23.69 21.42
C ALA A 308 -1.35 22.98 21.06
N GLU A 309 -1.39 21.65 20.92
CA GLU A 309 -0.21 20.89 20.48
C GLU A 309 0.18 21.26 19.05
N LEU A 310 -0.77 21.45 18.13
CA LEU A 310 -0.49 21.91 16.78
C LEU A 310 0.17 23.29 16.77
N GLU A 311 -0.35 24.25 17.54
CA GLU A 311 0.25 25.57 17.68
C GLU A 311 1.68 25.52 18.22
N GLN A 312 1.97 24.58 19.11
CA GLN A 312 3.32 24.32 19.58
C GLN A 312 4.20 23.76 18.46
N ARG A 313 3.75 22.70 17.77
CA ARG A 313 4.50 22.07 16.66
C ARG A 313 4.82 23.04 15.53
N LEU A 314 3.95 24.00 15.26
CA LEU A 314 4.17 25.04 14.23
C LEU A 314 5.31 26.02 14.58
N LYS A 315 5.72 26.09 15.85
CA LYS A 315 6.83 26.96 16.32
C LYS A 315 8.15 26.21 16.43
N GLU A 316 8.11 24.88 16.49
CA GLU A 316 9.29 24.02 16.62
C GLU A 316 9.99 23.82 15.27
N PRO A 317 11.31 23.59 15.27
CA PRO A 317 11.99 23.05 14.09
C PRO A 317 11.33 21.73 13.67
N TYR A 318 11.12 21.56 12.37
CA TYR A 318 10.55 20.34 11.81
C TYR A 318 11.63 19.50 11.11
N MET A 319 11.36 18.20 10.99
CA MET A 319 12.20 17.28 10.25
C MET A 319 12.12 17.60 8.76
N ARG A 320 13.22 17.52 8.02
CA ARG A 320 13.22 17.62 6.56
C ARG A 320 13.59 16.29 5.95
N TYR A 321 12.77 15.78 5.02
CA TYR A 321 13.06 14.47 4.44
C TYR A 321 14.37 14.45 3.64
N GLU A 322 14.81 15.57 3.06
CA GLU A 322 16.09 15.65 2.35
C GLU A 322 17.28 15.38 3.26
N GLU A 323 17.18 15.78 4.53
CA GLU A 323 18.22 15.55 5.54
C GLU A 323 18.21 14.11 6.06
N LYS A 324 17.19 13.32 5.68
CA LYS A 324 16.98 11.93 6.10
C LYS A 324 17.31 10.90 5.03
N ILE A 325 17.77 11.30 3.86
CA ILE A 325 18.04 10.38 2.73
C ILE A 325 19.00 9.25 3.14
N GLY A 326 20.17 9.61 3.67
CA GLY A 326 21.16 8.63 4.12
C GLY A 326 20.68 7.87 5.37
N GLU A 327 20.15 8.57 6.38
CA GLU A 327 19.70 7.96 7.64
C GLU A 327 18.59 6.92 7.41
N TRP A 328 17.64 7.21 6.51
CA TRP A 328 16.47 6.36 6.27
C TRP A 328 16.65 5.39 5.09
N ASN A 329 17.85 5.35 4.51
CA ASN A 329 18.17 4.50 3.36
C ASN A 329 17.20 4.74 2.19
N ILE A 330 17.00 6.01 1.81
CA ILE A 330 16.10 6.39 0.72
C ILE A 330 16.86 6.29 -0.60
N THR A 331 16.37 5.44 -1.51
CA THR A 331 16.92 5.36 -2.87
C THR A 331 16.65 6.64 -3.65
N LEU A 332 17.70 7.21 -4.27
CA LEU A 332 17.63 8.36 -5.16
C LEU A 332 17.93 7.95 -6.61
N PRO A 333 16.91 7.84 -7.48
CA PRO A 333 17.11 7.72 -8.91
C PRO A 333 17.92 8.90 -9.48
N PRO A 334 18.82 8.68 -10.46
CA PRO A 334 19.57 9.76 -11.12
C PRO A 334 18.67 10.86 -11.70
N GLU A 335 17.49 10.50 -12.19
CA GLU A 335 16.50 11.43 -12.73
C GLU A 335 15.96 12.38 -11.66
N THR A 336 15.76 11.89 -10.43
CA THR A 336 15.32 12.69 -9.28
C THR A 336 16.36 13.74 -8.92
N ILE A 337 17.65 13.37 -8.91
CA ILE A 337 18.77 14.28 -8.61
C ILE A 337 18.82 15.40 -9.66
N LYS A 338 18.79 15.03 -10.95
CA LYS A 338 18.81 15.99 -12.07
C LYS A 338 17.63 16.97 -12.01
N GLU A 339 16.45 16.48 -11.65
CA GLU A 339 15.25 17.32 -11.51
C GLU A 339 15.36 18.28 -10.32
N SER A 340 15.88 17.82 -9.19
CA SER A 340 16.12 18.68 -8.01
C SER A 340 17.08 19.83 -8.35
N SER A 341 18.20 19.54 -9.02
CA SER A 341 19.20 20.56 -9.37
C SER A 341 18.70 21.61 -10.37
N SER A 342 17.77 21.25 -11.26
CA SER A 342 17.25 22.17 -12.29
C SER A 342 16.10 23.06 -11.83
N LYS A 343 15.32 22.62 -10.84
CA LYS A 343 14.10 23.31 -10.38
C LYS A 343 14.26 24.09 -9.08
N ASP A 344 15.38 23.94 -8.38
CA ASP A 344 15.65 24.62 -7.11
C ASP A 344 17.01 25.33 -7.13
N PRO A 345 17.12 26.47 -7.84
CA PRO A 345 18.37 27.23 -7.94
C PRO A 345 18.78 27.89 -6.61
N ASP A 346 17.89 27.92 -5.61
CA ASP A 346 18.09 28.56 -4.31
C ASP A 346 18.80 27.63 -3.29
N GLY A 347 19.22 26.41 -3.69
CA GLY A 347 20.29 25.67 -3.01
C GLY A 347 19.91 24.46 -2.14
N HIS A 348 18.65 24.01 -2.14
CA HIS A 348 18.28 22.75 -1.47
C HIS A 348 18.33 21.57 -2.44
N HIS A 349 19.56 21.19 -2.80
CA HIS A 349 19.82 20.02 -3.64
C HIS A 349 19.75 18.73 -2.82
N LEU A 350 19.13 17.68 -3.39
CA LEU A 350 19.23 16.33 -2.84
C LEU A 350 20.69 15.88 -2.93
N GLN A 351 21.34 15.63 -1.80
CA GLN A 351 22.71 15.12 -1.72
C GLN A 351 22.69 13.68 -1.20
N HIS A 352 23.70 12.90 -1.61
CA HIS A 352 23.87 11.50 -1.25
C HIS A 352 24.31 11.31 0.19
#